data_AF-A0A401U284-F1
#
_entry.id   AF-A0A401U284-F1
#
_cell.length_a   1.000
_cell.length_b   1.000
_cell.length_c   1.000
_cell.angle_alpha   90.00
_cell.angle_beta   90.00
_cell.angle_gamma   90.00
#
_symmetry.space_group_name_H-M   'P 1'
#
loop_
_entity.id
_entity.type
_entity.pdbx_description
1 polymer ?
#
loop_
_entity_poly.entity_id
_entity_poly.type
_entity_poly.pdbx_seq_one_letter_code
_entity_poly.pdbx_strand_id
1 'polypeptide(L)' 'YPIYLVVNGRRGMPAFGDMMTDGQVAAVVNYLRTHFGNNYQDAVTAKDVQDARR' A
#
# COMPACT_ATOMS: atom_id res chain seq x y z
N TYR A 1 -5.54 3.12 4.71
CA TYR A 1 -6.37 1.91 4.52
C TYR A 1 -5.72 0.87 3.60
N PRO A 2 -5.51 1.08 2.28
CA PRO A 2 -4.94 0.03 1.41
C PRO A 2 -3.50 -0.36 1.76
N ILE A 3 -2.69 0.59 2.24
CA ILE A 3 -1.32 0.33 2.74
C ILE A 3 -1.31 -0.76 3.82
N TYR A 4 -2.22 -0.67 4.80
CA TYR A 4 -2.30 -1.63 5.91
C TYR A 4 -2.63 -3.06 5.45
N LEU A 5 -3.46 -3.20 4.40
CA LEU A 5 -3.81 -4.51 3.86
C LEU A 5 -2.66 -5.15 3.10
N VAL A 6 -1.85 -4.35 2.39
CA VAL A 6 -0.67 -4.84 1.67
C VAL A 6 0.44 -5.20 2.66
N VAL A 7 0.69 -4.35 3.64
CA VAL A 7 1.74 -4.56 4.65
C VAL A 7 1.41 -5.76 5.54
N ASN A 8 0.22 -5.81 6.13
CA ASN A 8 -0.11 -6.78 7.19
C ASN A 8 -0.94 -7.97 6.70
N GLY A 9 -1.44 -7.94 5.46
CA GLY A 9 -2.42 -8.90 5.00
C GLY A 9 -3.77 -8.75 5.71
N ARG A 10 -4.72 -9.65 5.40
CA ARG A 10 -6.00 -9.74 6.11
C ARG A 10 -6.64 -11.11 5.89
N ARG A 11 -6.94 -11.82 6.97
CA ARG A 11 -7.51 -13.19 6.93
C ARG A 11 -6.62 -14.14 6.11
N GLY A 12 -7.12 -14.71 5.02
CA GLY A 12 -6.37 -15.60 4.14
C GLY A 12 -5.41 -14.89 3.16
N MET A 13 -5.37 -13.55 3.13
CA MET A 13 -4.37 -12.83 2.35
C MET A 13 -3.04 -12.76 3.10
N PRO A 14 -1.91 -13.19 2.49
CA PRO A 14 -0.59 -13.06 3.08
C PRO A 14 -0.18 -11.59 3.22
N ALA A 15 0.69 -11.33 4.19
CA ALA A 15 1.36 -10.06 4.38
C ALA A 15 2.50 -9.90 3.36
N PHE A 16 2.62 -8.72 2.75
CA PHE A 16 3.72 -8.40 1.83
C PHE A 16 4.72 -7.40 2.43
N GLY A 17 4.53 -6.96 3.68
CA GLY A 17 5.40 -6.00 4.36
C GLY A 17 6.87 -6.40 4.35
N ASP A 18 7.18 -7.68 4.58
CA ASP A 18 8.56 -8.19 4.60
C ASP A 18 9.10 -8.54 3.20
N MET A 19 8.22 -8.66 2.20
CA MET A 19 8.57 -9.02 0.82
C MET A 19 8.79 -7.81 -0.07
N MET A 20 8.35 -6.62 0.36
CA MET A 20 8.38 -5.39 -0.42
C MET A 20 8.98 -4.23 0.37
N THR A 21 9.76 -3.41 -0.30
CA THR A 21 10.22 -2.12 0.23
C THR A 21 9.05 -1.11 0.31
N ASP A 22 9.20 -0.06 1.12
CA ASP A 22 8.17 0.99 1.25
C ASP A 22 7.81 1.66 -0.07
N GLY A 23 8.80 1.88 -0.94
CA GLY A 23 8.59 2.42 -2.28
C GLY A 23 7.76 1.48 -3.17
N GLN A 24 7.99 0.17 -3.07
CA GLN A 24 7.24 -0.81 -3.85
C GLN A 24 5.77 -0.91 -3.39
N VAL A 25 5.54 -0.89 -2.07
CA VAL A 25 4.17 -0.85 -1.53
C VAL A 25 3.45 0.43 -1.95
N ALA A 26 4.12 1.59 -1.87
CA ALA A 26 3.55 2.86 -2.32
C ALA A 26 3.18 2.85 -3.81
N ALA A 27 4.04 2.29 -4.66
CA ALA A 27 3.78 2.17 -6.10
C ALA A 27 2.56 1.30 -6.40
N VAL A 28 2.44 0.13 -5.78
CA VAL A 28 1.27 -0.76 -5.95
C VAL A 28 -0.02 -0.07 -5.46
N VAL A 29 0.03 0.59 -4.30
CA VAL A 29 -1.15 1.29 -3.76
C VAL A 29 -1.57 2.44 -4.66
N ASN A 30 -0.63 3.22 -5.21
CA ASN A 30 -0.93 4.28 -6.16
C ASN A 30 -1.56 3.74 -7.45
N TYR A 31 -1.07 2.62 -7.96
CA TYR A 31 -1.66 1.94 -9.10
C TYR A 31 -3.13 1.55 -8.82
N LEU A 32 -3.39 0.89 -7.68
CA LEU A 32 -4.75 0.53 -7.25
C LEU A 32 -5.68 1.74 -7.10
N ARG A 33 -5.14 2.87 -6.65
CA ARG A 33 -5.89 4.13 -6.45
C ARG A 33 -6.25 4.85 -7.75
N THR A 34 -5.62 4.55 -8.88
CA THR A 34 -5.78 5.34 -10.11
C THR A 34 -6.27 4.51 -11.30
N HIS A 35 -6.06 3.20 -11.30
CA HIS A 35 -6.31 2.35 -12.48
C HIS A 35 -7.61 1.51 -12.42
N PHE A 36 -8.43 1.70 -11.39
CA PHE A 36 -9.68 0.95 -11.19
C PHE A 36 -10.92 1.85 -11.10
N GLY A 37 -10.92 2.96 -11.85
CA GLY A 37 -12.02 3.95 -11.82
C GLY A 37 -12.13 4.73 -10.50
N ASN A 38 -11.06 4.70 -9.70
CA ASN A 38 -10.95 5.42 -8.43
C ASN A 38 -10.44 6.85 -8.66
N ASN A 39 -10.98 7.84 -7.96
CA ASN A 39 -10.60 9.26 -8.06
C ASN A 39 -9.82 9.73 -6.83
N TYR A 40 -8.70 9.08 -6.51
CA TYR A 40 -7.79 9.59 -5.48
C TYR A 40 -6.85 10.63 -6.10
N GLN A 41 -6.85 11.84 -5.54
CA GLN A 41 -5.98 12.94 -5.98
C GLN A 41 -4.60 12.88 -5.30
N ASP A 42 -4.53 12.26 -4.12
CA ASP A 42 -3.30 12.21 -3.32
C ASP A 42 -2.51 10.92 -3.57
N ALA A 43 -1.25 11.10 -3.95
CA ALA A 43 -0.28 10.02 -4.09
C ALA A 43 0.21 9.54 -2.71
N VAL A 44 0.27 8.21 -2.55
CA VAL A 44 0.95 7.57 -1.44
C VAL A 44 2.45 7.68 -1.62
N THR A 45 3.15 8.12 -0.57
CA THR A 45 4.60 8.18 -0.51
C THR A 45 5.18 6.98 0.25
N ALA A 46 6.48 6.71 0.09
CA ALA A 46 7.17 5.69 0.89
C ALA A 46 7.11 6.02 2.40
N LYS A 47 7.08 7.31 2.76
CA LYS A 47 6.94 7.75 4.14
C LYS A 47 5.59 7.36 4.74
N ASP A 48 4.50 7.49 3.97
CA ASP A 48 3.17 7.05 4.42
C ASP A 48 3.11 5.53 4.68
N VAL A 49 3.90 4.75 3.93
CA VAL A 49 4.04 3.31 4.17
C VAL A 49 4.83 3.03 5.43
N GLN A 50 5.97 3.71 5.61
CA GLN A 50 6.80 3.58 6.80
C GLN A 50 6.02 3.93 8.08
N ASP A 51 5.25 5.02 8.05
CA ASP A 51 4.43 5.45 9.18
C ASP A 51 3.29 4.44 9.47
N ALA A 52 2.85 3.65 8.48
CA ALA A 52 1.85 2.60 8.64
C ALA A 52 2.41 1.22 9.08
N ARG A 53 3.74 1.06 9.13
CA ARG A 53 4.42 -0.15 9.65
C ARG A 53 4.68 -0.10 11.16
N ARG A 54 4.61 1.10 11.75
CA ARG A 54 4.80 1.33 13.19
C ARG A 54 3.52 1.05 13.96
#